data_AF-A0A439LJM4-F1
#
_entry.id   AF-A0A439LJM4-F1
#
_cell.length_a   1.000
_cell.length_b   1.000
_cell.length_c   1.000
_cell.angle_alpha   90.00
_cell.angle_beta   90.00
_cell.angle_gamma   90.00
#
_symmetry.space_group_name_H-M   'P 1'
#
loop_
_entity.id
_entity.type
_entity.pdbx_description
1 polymer ?
#
loop_
_entity_poly.entity_id
_entity_poly.type
_entity_poly.pdbx_seq_one_letter_code
_entity_poly.pdbx_strand_id
1 'polypeptide(L)'
;MILFGCGNVASLRLQLILARHLREKGHTVAFLIWGDEDSLSPYRKEVGSLAECYALGTPPPAKAAPQNGNEGRILQFRDYHRTAIELAKAQIQKLNPSAVLVSEDGVSANLHFMQAAKELSLRIIDVPYGYGFREDLEADLADKERQGNLIRPSVYLEETLRNSAPQWIKTRAFAGATIFRAEYAIGAWAAWIDVPNPWSIHGGLADVLCVESQQAMVRYEADGIPPSKMRLSGSPYCDHSPFCPA
;
A
#
# COMPACT_ATOMS: atom_id res chain seq x y z
N MET A 1 5.35 5.75 -20.06
CA MET A 1 6.27 5.72 -18.90
C MET A 1 5.63 4.92 -17.79
N ILE A 2 6.38 4.09 -17.06
CA ILE A 2 5.90 3.33 -15.90
C ILE A 2 6.35 4.04 -14.62
N LEU A 3 5.42 4.30 -13.70
CA LEU A 3 5.71 4.98 -12.44
C LEU A 3 5.79 3.97 -11.29
N PHE A 4 6.93 3.93 -10.62
CA PHE A 4 7.16 3.13 -9.44
C PHE A 4 6.82 3.91 -8.18
N GLY A 5 5.98 3.36 -7.32
CA GLY A 5 5.72 3.88 -5.99
C GLY A 5 6.52 3.14 -4.92
N CYS A 6 7.40 3.86 -4.20
CA CYS A 6 8.24 3.30 -3.14
C CYS A 6 8.01 3.97 -1.79
N GLY A 7 7.76 3.17 -0.75
CA GLY A 7 7.65 3.65 0.64
C GLY A 7 8.78 3.24 1.57
N ASN A 8 9.60 2.26 1.15
CA ASN A 8 10.67 1.74 1.99
C ASN A 8 11.83 1.20 1.14
N VAL A 9 13.01 1.09 1.76
CA VAL A 9 14.25 0.63 1.12
C VAL A 9 14.11 -0.76 0.50
N ALA A 10 13.36 -1.62 1.18
CA ALA A 10 13.17 -3.01 0.83
C ALA A 10 12.48 -3.09 -0.55
N SER A 11 11.29 -2.51 -0.67
CA SER A 11 10.55 -2.34 -1.92
C SER A 11 11.35 -1.66 -3.03
N LEU A 12 12.14 -0.63 -2.69
CA LEU A 12 12.95 0.10 -3.66
C LEU A 12 13.96 -0.80 -4.37
N ARG A 13 14.64 -1.70 -3.64
CA ARG A 13 15.64 -2.62 -4.23
C ARG A 13 15.03 -3.52 -5.31
N LEU A 14 13.85 -4.06 -5.05
CA LEU A 14 13.15 -4.88 -6.03
C LEU A 14 12.69 -4.06 -7.23
N GLN A 15 12.13 -2.88 -6.97
CA GLN A 15 11.65 -2.00 -8.03
C GLN A 15 12.80 -1.49 -8.91
N LEU A 16 14.02 -1.34 -8.39
CA LEU A 16 15.22 -1.03 -9.18
C LEU A 16 15.59 -2.15 -10.17
N ILE A 17 15.47 -3.42 -9.75
CA ILE A 17 15.66 -4.58 -10.64
C ILE A 17 14.66 -4.53 -11.80
N LEU A 18 13.38 -4.36 -11.47
CA LEU A 18 12.31 -4.27 -12.46
C LEU A 18 12.49 -3.07 -13.40
N ALA A 19 12.87 -1.91 -12.86
CA ALA A 19 13.10 -0.70 -13.63
C ALA A 19 14.22 -0.88 -14.67
N ARG A 20 15.31 -1.58 -14.32
CA ARG A 20 16.38 -1.92 -15.28
C ARG A 20 15.86 -2.77 -16.43
N HIS A 21 15.16 -3.86 -16.11
CA HIS A 21 14.60 -4.76 -17.12
C HIS A 21 13.61 -4.05 -18.05
N LEU A 22 12.74 -3.21 -17.49
CA LEU A 22 11.80 -2.41 -18.29
C LEU A 22 12.53 -1.41 -19.20
N ARG A 23 13.62 -0.79 -18.73
CA ARG A 23 14.45 0.10 -19.56
C ARG A 23 15.17 -0.63 -20.69
N GLU A 24 15.71 -1.82 -20.43
CA GLU A 24 16.32 -2.67 -21.46
C GLU A 24 15.32 -3.04 -22.56
N LYS A 25 14.03 -3.15 -22.19
CA LYS A 25 12.91 -3.35 -23.12
C LYS A 25 12.38 -2.05 -23.75
N GLY A 26 13.05 -0.91 -23.53
CA GLY A 26 12.71 0.37 -24.15
C GLY A 26 11.64 1.19 -23.43
N HIS A 27 11.22 0.81 -22.22
CA HIS A 27 10.27 1.60 -21.45
C HIS A 27 10.96 2.75 -20.70
N THR A 28 10.33 3.93 -20.71
CA THR A 28 10.65 5.00 -19.76
C THR A 28 10.10 4.66 -18.39
N VAL A 29 10.89 4.89 -17.33
CA VAL A 29 10.53 4.62 -15.94
C VAL A 29 10.80 5.85 -15.08
N ALA A 30 9.99 6.04 -14.05
CA ALA A 30 10.15 7.09 -13.04
C ALA A 30 9.82 6.54 -11.65
N PHE A 31 10.35 7.17 -10.60
CA PHE A 31 10.07 6.82 -9.21
C PHE A 31 9.39 7.97 -8.49
N LEU A 32 8.31 7.65 -7.78
CA LEU A 32 7.70 8.50 -6.78
C LEU A 32 7.94 7.85 -5.41
N ILE A 33 8.76 8.51 -4.60
CA ILE A 33 9.23 7.97 -3.33
C ILE A 33 8.59 8.74 -2.18
N TRP A 34 8.13 8.02 -1.16
CA TRP A 34 7.67 8.56 0.10
C TRP A 34 8.37 7.87 1.27
N GLY A 35 8.33 8.49 2.45
CA GLY A 35 8.99 7.97 3.65
C GLY A 35 10.22 8.79 4.04
N ASP A 36 11.02 8.23 4.94
CA ASP A 36 12.18 8.89 5.52
C ASP A 36 13.30 9.04 4.48
N GLU A 37 13.63 10.30 4.13
CA GLU A 37 14.67 10.63 3.16
C GLU A 37 16.03 10.04 3.54
N ASP A 38 16.32 9.93 4.84
CA ASP A 38 17.60 9.43 5.33
C ASP A 38 17.78 7.94 4.98
N SER A 39 16.71 7.16 5.13
CA SER A 39 16.69 5.73 4.83
C SER A 39 16.93 5.43 3.33
N LEU A 40 16.49 6.33 2.46
CA LEU A 40 16.54 6.17 1.01
C LEU A 40 17.77 6.83 0.37
N SER A 41 18.49 7.67 1.14
CA SER A 41 19.70 8.37 0.71
C SER A 41 20.76 7.48 0.04
N PRO A 42 21.02 6.22 0.48
CA PRO A 42 22.05 5.39 -0.15
C PRO A 42 21.72 5.01 -1.59
N TYR A 43 20.44 4.98 -1.95
CA TYR A 43 19.97 4.54 -3.26
C TYR A 43 19.71 5.69 -4.24
N ARG A 44 19.79 6.96 -3.79
CA ARG A 44 19.52 8.12 -4.67
C ARG A 44 20.43 8.14 -5.90
N LYS A 45 21.69 7.75 -5.77
CA LYS A 45 22.63 7.67 -6.92
C LYS A 45 22.18 6.62 -7.93
N GLU A 46 21.77 5.46 -7.45
CA GLU A 46 21.32 4.35 -8.29
C GLU A 46 20.00 4.70 -8.98
N VAL A 47 19.02 5.22 -8.22
CA VAL A 47 17.75 5.73 -8.77
C VAL A 47 18.02 6.79 -9.82
N GLY A 48 18.82 7.83 -9.53
CA GLY A 48 19.12 8.92 -10.46
C GLY A 48 19.84 8.48 -11.73
N SER A 49 20.61 7.39 -11.68
CA SER A 49 21.21 6.78 -12.89
C SER A 49 20.18 6.04 -13.75
N LEU A 50 19.12 5.54 -13.12
CA LEU A 50 18.09 4.74 -13.76
C LEU A 50 16.87 5.55 -14.20
N ALA A 51 16.51 6.60 -13.49
CA ALA A 51 15.22 7.24 -13.60
C ALA A 51 15.19 8.61 -12.93
N GLU A 52 14.18 9.40 -13.27
CA GLU A 52 13.83 10.59 -12.48
C GLU A 52 13.19 10.17 -11.15
N CYS A 53 13.56 10.87 -10.08
CA CYS A 53 13.11 10.61 -8.72
C CYS A 53 12.35 11.83 -8.19
N TYR A 54 11.14 11.59 -7.70
CA TYR A 54 10.29 12.62 -7.12
C TYR A 54 9.92 12.23 -5.69
N ALA A 55 9.98 13.18 -4.77
CA ALA A 55 9.47 12.99 -3.43
C ALA A 55 7.97 13.31 -3.41
N LEU A 56 7.16 12.37 -2.93
CA LEU A 56 5.79 12.69 -2.56
C LEU A 56 5.86 13.43 -1.22
N GLY A 57 5.56 14.74 -1.24
CA GLY A 57 5.47 15.51 -0.02
C GLY A 57 4.47 14.86 0.94
N THR A 58 4.84 14.68 2.19
CA THR A 58 3.87 14.28 3.22
C THR A 58 3.04 15.52 3.57
N PRO A 59 1.70 15.46 3.50
CA PRO A 59 0.92 16.50 4.14
C PRO A 59 1.36 16.58 5.61
N PRO A 60 1.48 17.78 6.18
CA PRO A 60 1.89 17.91 7.56
C PRO A 60 1.00 17.00 8.41
N PRO A 61 1.57 16.24 9.37
CA PRO A 61 0.76 15.46 10.29
C PRO A 61 -0.28 16.41 10.85
N ALA A 62 -1.53 16.00 10.96
CA ALA A 62 -2.60 16.92 11.28
C ALA A 62 -2.29 17.61 12.63
N LYS A 63 -1.71 18.81 12.55
CA LYS A 63 -1.17 19.56 13.68
C LYS A 63 -2.34 20.29 14.32
N ALA A 64 -3.18 19.54 15.00
CA ALA A 64 -4.08 20.08 15.99
C ALA A 64 -4.40 18.96 16.97
N ALA A 65 -4.13 19.21 18.26
CA ALA A 65 -4.83 18.48 19.31
C ALA A 65 -6.33 18.67 19.04
N PRO A 66 -7.11 17.61 18.81
CA PRO A 66 -8.53 17.77 18.63
C PRO A 66 -9.10 18.26 19.95
N GLN A 67 -9.56 19.51 19.99
CA GLN A 67 -10.39 19.97 21.10
C GLN A 67 -11.77 19.30 21.09
N ASN A 68 -12.12 18.55 20.01
CA ASN A 68 -13.48 18.08 19.72
C ASN A 68 -13.56 16.56 19.48
N GLY A 69 -13.44 15.74 20.54
CA GLY A 69 -13.93 14.35 20.56
C GLY A 69 -13.55 13.42 19.38
N ASN A 70 -14.38 12.43 19.10
CA ASN A 70 -14.17 11.46 18.02
C ASN A 70 -14.47 12.04 16.63
N GLU A 71 -15.53 12.84 16.51
CA GLU A 71 -15.96 13.42 15.22
C GLU A 71 -14.92 14.39 14.64
N GLY A 72 -14.34 15.26 15.48
CA GLY A 72 -13.28 16.17 15.05
C GLY A 72 -12.05 15.42 14.53
N ARG A 73 -11.71 14.28 15.16
CA ARG A 73 -10.63 13.40 14.70
C ARG A 73 -10.92 12.74 13.36
N ILE A 74 -12.15 12.27 13.15
CA ILE A 74 -12.58 11.68 11.87
C ILE A 74 -12.45 12.71 10.74
N LEU A 75 -12.96 13.93 10.94
CA LEU A 75 -12.87 15.01 9.95
C LEU A 75 -11.42 15.38 9.64
N GLN A 76 -10.59 15.45 10.68
CA GLN A 76 -9.16 15.71 10.54
C GLN A 76 -8.44 14.62 9.71
N PHE A 77 -8.73 13.34 9.96
CA PHE A 77 -8.19 12.26 9.14
C PHE A 77 -8.71 12.32 7.70
N ARG A 78 -10.01 12.53 7.49
CA ARG A 78 -10.59 12.68 6.15
C ARG A 78 -9.88 13.77 5.35
N ASP A 79 -9.70 14.94 5.95
CA ASP A 79 -9.06 16.08 5.27
C ASP A 79 -7.58 15.79 5.00
N TYR A 80 -6.87 15.16 5.94
CA TYR A 80 -5.52 14.65 5.71
C TYR A 80 -5.44 13.68 4.53
N HIS A 81 -6.34 12.69 4.46
CA HIS A 81 -6.39 11.72 3.36
C HIS A 81 -6.63 12.41 2.02
N ARG A 82 -7.60 13.33 1.94
CA ARG A 82 -7.90 14.10 0.72
C ARG A 82 -6.73 14.93 0.26
N THR A 83 -6.06 15.65 1.17
CA THR A 83 -4.87 16.43 0.82
C THR A 83 -3.75 15.52 0.28
N ALA A 84 -3.50 14.37 0.93
CA ALA A 84 -2.49 13.41 0.45
C ALA A 84 -2.81 12.87 -0.95
N ILE A 85 -4.08 12.55 -1.22
CA ILE A 85 -4.55 12.10 -2.53
C ILE A 85 -4.33 13.18 -3.58
N GLU A 86 -4.73 14.43 -3.32
CA GLU A 86 -4.55 15.53 -4.28
C GLU A 86 -3.08 15.84 -4.58
N LEU A 87 -2.21 15.77 -3.56
CA LEU A 87 -0.75 15.89 -3.77
C LEU A 87 -0.22 14.77 -4.65
N ALA A 88 -0.63 13.52 -4.41
CA ALA A 88 -0.25 12.39 -5.24
C ALA A 88 -0.77 12.51 -6.68
N LYS A 89 -2.02 12.94 -6.86
CA LYS A 89 -2.63 13.20 -8.19
C LYS A 89 -1.83 14.23 -8.96
N ALA A 90 -1.47 15.35 -8.33
CA ALA A 90 -0.68 16.39 -8.99
C ALA A 90 0.68 15.87 -9.49
N GLN A 91 1.36 15.04 -8.70
CA GLN A 91 2.62 14.41 -9.13
C GLN A 91 2.39 13.40 -10.26
N ILE A 92 1.40 12.52 -10.13
CA ILE A 92 1.08 11.53 -11.16
C ILE A 92 0.72 12.23 -12.49
N GLN A 93 -0.08 13.28 -12.46
CA GLN A 93 -0.48 14.04 -13.66
C GLN A 93 0.72 14.73 -14.33
N LYS A 94 1.63 15.32 -13.53
CA LYS A 94 2.86 15.92 -14.05
C LYS A 94 3.73 14.90 -14.79
N LEU A 95 3.78 13.68 -14.25
CA LEU A 95 4.56 12.58 -14.81
C LEU A 95 3.85 11.92 -16.00
N ASN A 96 2.51 11.90 -16.00
CA ASN A 96 1.67 11.27 -17.03
C ASN A 96 2.08 9.82 -17.35
N PRO A 97 2.18 8.92 -16.33
CA PRO A 97 2.51 7.53 -16.57
C PRO A 97 1.35 6.77 -17.24
N SER A 98 1.68 5.68 -17.92
CA SER A 98 0.70 4.76 -18.51
C SER A 98 0.23 3.68 -17.54
N ALA A 99 1.00 3.41 -16.49
CA ALA A 99 0.68 2.48 -15.41
C ALA A 99 1.53 2.79 -14.18
N VAL A 100 1.07 2.30 -13.03
CA VAL A 100 1.74 2.40 -11.74
C VAL A 100 2.13 1.01 -11.23
N LEU A 101 3.33 0.91 -10.66
CA LEU A 101 3.83 -0.30 -10.02
C LEU A 101 4.07 -0.05 -8.53
N VAL A 102 3.55 -0.92 -7.69
CA VAL A 102 3.74 -0.94 -6.23
C VAL A 102 4.24 -2.31 -5.79
N SER A 103 4.74 -2.42 -4.56
CA SER A 103 5.21 -3.72 -4.03
C SER A 103 4.23 -4.39 -3.07
N GLU A 104 3.24 -3.63 -2.64
CA GLU A 104 2.17 -4.02 -1.73
C GLU A 104 1.00 -3.11 -2.06
N ASP A 105 -0.23 -3.56 -1.82
CA ASP A 105 -1.42 -2.74 -2.07
C ASP A 105 -2.44 -2.73 -0.94
N GLY A 106 -2.20 -3.48 0.14
CA GLY A 106 -3.02 -3.53 1.34
C GLY A 106 -2.69 -2.43 2.35
N VAL A 107 -2.89 -2.73 3.63
CA VAL A 107 -2.75 -1.78 4.75
C VAL A 107 -1.35 -1.24 4.98
N SER A 108 -0.32 -1.94 4.51
CA SER A 108 1.08 -1.53 4.59
C SER A 108 1.51 -0.61 3.42
N ALA A 109 0.67 -0.51 2.39
CA ALA A 109 0.94 0.29 1.21
C ALA A 109 0.57 1.77 1.39
N ASN A 110 0.95 2.61 0.41
CA ASN A 110 0.51 3.99 0.35
C ASN A 110 -0.87 4.09 -0.31
N LEU A 111 -1.90 3.98 0.53
CA LEU A 111 -3.29 4.02 0.11
C LEU A 111 -3.65 5.33 -0.62
N HIS A 112 -3.03 6.46 -0.26
CA HIS A 112 -3.30 7.76 -0.90
C HIS A 112 -2.80 7.80 -2.35
N PHE A 113 -1.59 7.28 -2.59
CA PHE A 113 -1.01 7.17 -3.92
C PHE A 113 -1.80 6.24 -4.82
N MET A 114 -2.24 5.09 -4.29
CA MET A 114 -3.06 4.15 -5.06
C MET A 114 -4.44 4.72 -5.36
N GLN A 115 -5.09 5.36 -4.37
CA GLN A 115 -6.37 6.03 -4.60
C GLN A 115 -6.25 7.13 -5.66
N ALA A 116 -5.18 7.93 -5.61
CA ALA A 116 -4.87 8.92 -6.64
C ALA A 116 -4.73 8.30 -8.05
N ALA A 117 -4.02 7.17 -8.15
CA ALA A 117 -3.89 6.45 -9.42
C ALA A 117 -5.23 5.89 -9.92
N LYS A 118 -6.08 5.36 -9.03
CA LYS A 118 -7.44 4.90 -9.38
C LYS A 118 -8.32 6.03 -9.89
N GLU A 119 -8.30 7.20 -9.24
CA GLU A 119 -9.06 8.38 -9.70
C GLU A 119 -8.60 8.89 -11.07
N LEU A 120 -7.33 8.70 -11.39
CA LEU A 120 -6.75 9.00 -12.71
C LEU A 120 -6.91 7.85 -13.70
N SER A 121 -7.67 6.80 -13.36
CA SER A 121 -7.92 5.62 -14.19
C SER A 121 -6.65 4.90 -14.65
N LEU A 122 -5.58 4.97 -13.86
CA LEU A 122 -4.35 4.25 -14.14
C LEU A 122 -4.44 2.80 -13.68
N ARG A 123 -3.84 1.92 -14.47
CA ARG A 123 -3.63 0.52 -14.06
C ARG A 123 -2.60 0.48 -12.94
N ILE A 124 -2.95 -0.18 -11.83
CA ILE A 124 -2.06 -0.43 -10.70
C ILE A 124 -1.65 -1.90 -10.71
N ILE A 125 -0.35 -2.13 -10.69
CA ILE A 125 0.28 -3.45 -10.71
C ILE A 125 1.03 -3.63 -9.40
N ASP A 126 0.64 -4.61 -8.61
CA ASP A 126 1.33 -5.03 -7.40
C ASP A 126 2.33 -6.14 -7.76
N VAL A 127 3.62 -5.88 -7.51
CA VAL A 127 4.70 -6.86 -7.63
C VAL A 127 5.31 -7.08 -6.26
N PRO A 128 4.90 -8.14 -5.54
CA PRO A 128 5.24 -8.37 -4.15
C PRO A 128 6.73 -8.25 -3.84
N TYR A 129 7.03 -7.42 -2.84
CA TYR A 129 8.33 -7.44 -2.17
C TYR A 129 8.23 -8.32 -0.92
N GLY A 130 8.71 -9.57 -1.02
CA GLY A 130 8.71 -10.51 0.09
C GLY A 130 7.42 -11.33 0.21
N TYR A 131 7.24 -11.97 1.37
CA TYR A 131 6.22 -13.00 1.60
C TYR A 131 5.28 -12.60 2.74
N GLY A 132 4.72 -11.39 2.67
CA GLY A 132 3.77 -10.91 3.68
C GLY A 132 2.39 -11.54 3.50
N PHE A 133 1.92 -12.27 4.51
CA PHE A 133 0.62 -12.95 4.51
C PHE A 133 -0.26 -12.48 5.68
N ARG A 134 -1.53 -12.89 5.68
CA ARG A 134 -2.45 -12.63 6.79
C ARG A 134 -1.89 -13.09 8.13
N GLU A 135 -1.18 -14.21 8.17
CA GLU A 135 -0.62 -14.78 9.40
C GLU A 135 0.37 -13.83 10.07
N ASP A 136 1.12 -13.03 9.29
CA ASP A 136 2.04 -12.03 9.84
C ASP A 136 1.27 -10.92 10.58
N LEU A 137 0.11 -10.52 10.04
CA LEU A 137 -0.78 -9.57 10.72
C LEU A 137 -1.42 -10.20 11.96
N GLU A 138 -1.79 -11.48 11.92
CA GLU A 138 -2.37 -12.16 13.08
C GLU A 138 -1.33 -12.36 14.20
N ALA A 139 -0.07 -12.62 13.87
CA ALA A 139 1.02 -12.65 14.83
C ALA A 139 1.23 -11.28 15.50
N ASP A 140 1.24 -10.18 14.71
CA ASP A 140 1.33 -8.82 15.25
C ASP A 140 0.13 -8.49 16.18
N LEU A 141 -1.09 -8.92 15.84
CA LEU A 141 -2.26 -8.75 16.73
C LEU A 141 -2.11 -9.55 18.03
N ALA A 142 -1.62 -10.78 17.96
CA ALA A 142 -1.37 -11.60 19.14
C ALA A 142 -0.34 -10.93 20.06
N ASP A 143 0.71 -10.36 19.50
CA ASP A 143 1.76 -9.66 20.22
C ASP A 143 1.20 -8.39 20.89
N LYS A 144 0.40 -7.62 20.16
CA LYS A 144 -0.31 -6.44 20.69
C LYS A 144 -1.28 -6.82 21.80
N GLU A 145 -2.01 -7.93 21.69
CA GLU A 145 -2.91 -8.40 22.75
C GLU A 145 -2.14 -8.76 24.02
N ARG A 146 -1.04 -9.52 23.89
CA ARG A 146 -0.18 -9.87 25.04
C ARG A 146 0.41 -8.65 25.75
N GLN A 147 0.68 -7.58 25.00
CA GLN A 147 1.22 -6.32 25.54
C GLN A 147 0.14 -5.34 26.03
N GLY A 148 -1.16 -5.66 25.87
CA GLY A 148 -2.25 -4.73 26.19
C GLY A 148 -2.38 -3.54 25.21
N ASN A 149 -1.77 -3.66 24.03
CA ASN A 149 -1.72 -2.63 22.99
C ASN A 149 -2.70 -2.90 21.82
N LEU A 150 -3.53 -3.95 21.93
CA LEU A 150 -4.50 -4.28 20.88
C LEU A 150 -5.54 -3.16 20.76
N ILE A 151 -5.68 -2.63 19.54
CA ILE A 151 -6.59 -1.52 19.27
C ILE A 151 -8.01 -2.06 19.14
N ARG A 152 -8.92 -1.54 19.97
CA ARG A 152 -10.36 -1.77 19.88
C ARG A 152 -11.10 -0.43 19.84
N PRO A 153 -12.01 -0.22 18.89
CA PRO A 153 -12.84 0.97 18.86
C PRO A 153 -13.73 1.07 20.11
N SER A 154 -14.16 2.30 20.44
CA SER A 154 -15.28 2.47 21.36
C SER A 154 -16.57 1.98 20.69
N VAL A 155 -17.60 1.64 21.48
CA VAL A 155 -18.89 1.13 20.99
C VAL A 155 -19.45 1.97 19.83
N TYR A 156 -19.46 3.30 19.98
CA TYR A 156 -19.95 4.22 18.94
C TYR A 156 -19.13 4.15 17.64
N LEU A 157 -17.80 4.10 17.75
CA LEU A 157 -16.92 4.04 16.58
C LEU A 157 -16.97 2.66 15.91
N GLU A 158 -17.15 1.61 16.69
CA GLU A 158 -17.35 0.26 16.18
C GLU A 158 -18.64 0.18 15.37
N GLU A 159 -19.77 0.68 15.90
CA GLU A 159 -21.05 0.70 15.20
C GLU A 159 -20.95 1.50 13.89
N THR A 160 -20.28 2.66 13.94
CA THR A 160 -20.03 3.48 12.74
C THR A 160 -19.25 2.69 11.70
N LEU A 161 -18.14 2.04 12.09
CA LEU A 161 -17.34 1.22 11.18
C LEU A 161 -18.13 0.02 10.63
N ARG A 162 -18.93 -0.66 11.44
CA ARG A 162 -19.77 -1.78 10.98
C ARG A 162 -20.74 -1.35 9.88
N ASN A 163 -21.24 -0.13 9.95
CA ASN A 163 -22.21 0.40 9.00
C ASN A 163 -21.57 0.98 7.74
N SER A 164 -20.35 1.54 7.83
CA SER A 164 -19.71 2.23 6.70
C SER A 164 -18.60 1.42 6.02
N ALA A 165 -17.75 0.75 6.81
CA ALA A 165 -16.54 0.08 6.35
C ALA A 165 -16.26 -1.20 7.19
N PRO A 166 -17.18 -2.19 7.19
CA PRO A 166 -17.11 -3.34 8.11
C PRO A 166 -15.86 -4.21 7.90
N GLN A 167 -15.25 -4.18 6.72
CA GLN A 167 -14.05 -4.94 6.41
C GLN A 167 -12.85 -4.55 7.30
N TRP A 168 -12.85 -3.34 7.87
CA TRP A 168 -11.80 -2.88 8.79
C TRP A 168 -11.89 -3.46 10.20
N ILE A 169 -12.97 -4.18 10.52
CA ILE A 169 -13.14 -4.85 11.82
C ILE A 169 -12.77 -6.32 11.67
N LYS A 170 -11.83 -6.80 12.50
CA LYS A 170 -11.41 -8.19 12.47
C LYS A 170 -12.57 -9.09 12.88
N THR A 171 -12.66 -10.23 12.23
CA THR A 171 -13.58 -11.32 12.58
C THR A 171 -12.81 -12.53 13.12
N ARG A 172 -13.50 -13.37 13.91
CA ARG A 172 -12.96 -14.58 14.55
C ARG A 172 -11.86 -14.26 15.56
N ALA A 173 -10.63 -14.73 15.34
CA ALA A 173 -9.48 -14.39 16.18
C ALA A 173 -9.34 -12.87 16.24
N PHE A 174 -9.20 -12.33 17.45
CA PHE A 174 -9.16 -10.89 17.72
C PHE A 174 -10.42 -10.12 17.28
N ALA A 175 -11.60 -10.76 17.23
CA ALA A 175 -12.85 -10.13 16.82
C ALA A 175 -13.05 -8.74 17.45
N GLY A 176 -13.47 -7.76 16.63
CA GLY A 176 -13.64 -6.37 17.05
C GLY A 176 -12.36 -5.54 17.04
N ALA A 177 -11.19 -6.13 16.80
CA ALA A 177 -9.94 -5.37 16.68
C ALA A 177 -9.83 -4.66 15.33
N THR A 178 -8.99 -3.63 15.28
CA THR A 178 -8.65 -2.88 14.07
C THR A 178 -7.13 -2.70 13.98
N ILE A 179 -6.58 -2.58 12.76
CA ILE A 179 -5.14 -2.31 12.56
C ILE A 179 -4.80 -0.87 12.91
N PHE A 180 -5.62 0.05 12.45
CA PHE A 180 -5.53 1.48 12.75
C PHE A 180 -6.60 1.88 13.74
N ARG A 181 -6.47 3.09 14.30
CA ARG A 181 -7.54 3.71 15.09
C ARG A 181 -8.79 3.86 14.22
N ALA A 182 -9.97 3.66 14.80
CA ALA A 182 -11.22 3.69 14.02
C ALA A 182 -11.46 5.04 13.34
N GLU A 183 -11.06 6.15 13.96
CA GLU A 183 -11.20 7.47 13.35
C GLU A 183 -10.37 7.60 12.05
N TYR A 184 -9.21 6.93 11.98
CA TYR A 184 -8.41 6.87 10.76
C TYR A 184 -9.14 6.09 9.67
N ALA A 185 -9.61 4.88 9.99
CA ALA A 185 -10.31 4.04 9.01
C ALA A 185 -11.60 4.70 8.48
N ILE A 186 -12.40 5.33 9.37
CA ILE A 186 -13.59 6.10 8.96
C ILE A 186 -13.19 7.31 8.12
N GLY A 187 -12.13 8.02 8.50
CA GLY A 187 -11.60 9.16 7.74
C GLY A 187 -11.14 8.75 6.34
N ALA A 188 -10.44 7.62 6.21
CA ALA A 188 -10.00 7.04 4.94
C ALA A 188 -11.20 6.69 4.05
N TRP A 189 -12.20 6.00 4.60
CA TRP A 189 -13.44 5.68 3.90
C TRP A 189 -14.18 6.94 3.44
N ALA A 190 -14.28 7.97 4.29
CA ALA A 190 -14.90 9.26 3.95
C ALA A 190 -14.10 10.08 2.91
N ALA A 191 -12.85 9.69 2.66
CA ALA A 191 -11.99 10.18 1.60
C ALA A 191 -11.94 9.23 0.39
N TRP A 192 -12.88 8.27 0.31
CA TRP A 192 -13.03 7.30 -0.79
C TRP A 192 -11.88 6.31 -0.93
N ILE A 193 -11.07 6.14 0.12
CA ILE A 193 -10.08 5.07 0.19
C ILE A 193 -10.81 3.81 0.65
N ASP A 194 -11.11 2.91 -0.29
CA ASP A 194 -11.73 1.62 -0.02
C ASP A 194 -10.70 0.50 -0.15
N VAL A 195 -10.25 -0.07 0.97
CA VAL A 195 -9.36 -1.25 0.98
C VAL A 195 -10.25 -2.49 1.10
N PRO A 196 -10.40 -3.31 0.04
CA PRO A 196 -11.34 -4.43 0.06
C PRO A 196 -11.06 -5.45 1.16
N ASN A 197 -9.78 -5.73 1.39
CA ASN A 197 -9.32 -6.64 2.43
C ASN A 197 -8.16 -6.00 3.21
N PRO A 198 -8.43 -5.26 4.29
CA PRO A 198 -7.38 -4.63 5.08
C PRO A 198 -6.60 -5.64 5.93
N TRP A 199 -7.00 -6.92 5.93
CA TRP A 199 -6.35 -8.00 6.68
C TRP A 199 -5.43 -8.85 5.78
N SER A 200 -4.89 -8.22 4.73
CA SER A 200 -3.88 -8.79 3.84
C SER A 200 -2.97 -7.67 3.34
N ILE A 201 -1.70 -8.00 3.11
CA ILE A 201 -0.69 -7.11 2.53
C ILE A 201 -0.98 -6.83 1.04
N HIS A 202 -1.68 -7.75 0.36
CA HIS A 202 -2.01 -7.67 -1.06
C HIS A 202 -3.53 -7.59 -1.30
N GLY A 203 -4.27 -7.12 -0.30
CA GLY A 203 -5.73 -7.08 -0.25
C GLY A 203 -6.39 -5.80 -0.76
N GLY A 204 -5.63 -4.88 -1.36
CA GLY A 204 -6.12 -3.54 -1.66
C GLY A 204 -6.42 -3.24 -3.13
N LEU A 205 -6.00 -2.05 -3.56
CA LEU A 205 -6.50 -1.35 -4.74
C LEU A 205 -5.86 -1.74 -6.08
N ALA A 206 -4.83 -2.59 -6.08
CA ALA A 206 -4.16 -2.99 -7.31
C ALA A 206 -5.08 -3.82 -8.19
N ASP A 207 -4.97 -3.60 -9.50
CA ASP A 207 -5.76 -4.31 -10.48
C ASP A 207 -5.13 -5.65 -10.89
N VAL A 208 -3.81 -5.79 -10.67
CA VAL A 208 -3.04 -7.02 -10.89
C VAL A 208 -2.15 -7.27 -9.69
N LEU A 209 -2.10 -8.52 -9.24
CA LEU A 209 -1.08 -9.06 -8.35
C LEU A 209 -0.21 -10.03 -9.15
N CYS A 210 1.06 -9.68 -9.33
CA CYS A 210 2.07 -10.52 -9.97
C CYS A 210 2.56 -11.59 -8.99
N VAL A 211 2.03 -12.80 -9.12
CA VAL A 211 2.27 -13.91 -8.20
C VAL A 211 3.53 -14.68 -8.59
N GLU A 212 4.39 -14.94 -7.61
CA GLU A 212 5.69 -15.53 -7.82
C GLU A 212 5.67 -17.04 -8.08
N SER A 213 4.66 -17.76 -7.60
CA SER A 213 4.57 -19.21 -7.72
C SER A 213 3.14 -19.74 -7.59
N GLN A 214 2.90 -20.99 -8.00
CA GLN A 214 1.61 -21.63 -7.80
C GLN A 214 1.28 -21.79 -6.30
N GLN A 215 2.30 -22.03 -5.47
CA GLN A 215 2.12 -22.14 -4.02
C GLN A 215 1.67 -20.81 -3.41
N ALA A 216 2.25 -19.70 -3.87
CA ALA A 216 1.85 -18.36 -3.45
C ALA A 216 0.42 -18.03 -3.88
N MET A 217 0.03 -18.43 -5.09
CA MET A 217 -1.34 -18.25 -5.58
C MET A 217 -2.37 -18.91 -4.66
N VAL A 218 -2.11 -20.14 -4.21
CA VAL A 218 -2.98 -20.85 -3.25
C VAL A 218 -3.07 -20.10 -1.92
N ARG A 219 -1.97 -19.53 -1.44
CA ARG A 219 -1.95 -18.74 -0.19
C ARG A 219 -2.72 -17.43 -0.34
N TYR A 220 -2.50 -16.69 -1.41
CA TYR A 220 -3.25 -15.46 -1.68
C TYR A 220 -4.75 -15.72 -1.83
N GLU A 221 -5.14 -16.84 -2.45
CA GLU A 221 -6.54 -17.25 -2.50
C GLU A 221 -7.12 -17.54 -1.10
N ALA A 222 -6.36 -18.23 -0.24
CA ALA A 222 -6.73 -18.46 1.16
C ALA A 222 -6.83 -17.15 1.97
N ASP A 223 -6.03 -16.15 1.61
CA ASP A 223 -6.10 -14.79 2.14
C ASP A 223 -7.30 -13.99 1.60
N GLY A 224 -8.08 -14.57 0.68
CA GLY A 224 -9.25 -13.94 0.10
C GLY A 224 -8.93 -12.95 -1.02
N ILE A 225 -7.74 -13.06 -1.63
CA ILE A 225 -7.39 -12.29 -2.83
C ILE A 225 -8.15 -12.87 -4.03
N PRO A 226 -8.89 -12.04 -4.79
CA PRO A 226 -9.67 -12.55 -5.93
C PRO A 226 -8.77 -13.16 -7.02
N PRO A 227 -9.10 -14.35 -7.56
CA PRO A 227 -8.36 -14.96 -8.67
C PRO A 227 -8.25 -14.07 -9.91
N SER A 228 -9.25 -13.21 -10.15
CA SER A 228 -9.25 -12.26 -11.27
C SER A 228 -8.12 -11.23 -11.20
N LYS A 229 -7.62 -10.91 -10.00
CA LYS A 229 -6.49 -10.01 -9.75
C LYS A 229 -5.14 -10.71 -9.93
N MET A 230 -5.05 -12.02 -9.69
CA MET A 230 -3.79 -12.75 -9.63
C MET A 230 -3.27 -13.14 -11.03
N ARG A 231 -1.98 -12.94 -11.30
CA ARG A 231 -1.29 -13.36 -12.52
C ARG A 231 0.03 -14.02 -12.15
N LEU A 232 0.21 -15.30 -12.49
CA LEU A 232 1.48 -15.99 -12.28
C LEU A 232 2.55 -15.35 -13.18
N SER A 233 3.59 -14.78 -12.56
CA SER A 233 4.66 -14.05 -13.24
C SER A 233 6.06 -14.59 -12.93
N GLY A 234 6.20 -15.41 -11.88
CA GLY A 234 7.52 -15.71 -11.33
C GLY A 234 8.03 -14.58 -10.43
N SER A 235 9.16 -14.83 -9.78
CA SER A 235 9.81 -13.84 -8.91
C SER A 235 10.88 -13.06 -9.68
N PRO A 236 10.85 -11.73 -9.70
CA PRO A 236 11.92 -10.93 -10.31
C PRO A 236 13.29 -11.11 -9.64
N TYR A 237 13.36 -11.69 -8.43
CA TYR A 237 14.65 -12.07 -7.84
C TYR A 237 15.35 -13.21 -8.59
N CYS A 238 14.58 -14.03 -9.30
CA CYS A 238 15.11 -15.16 -10.07
C CYS A 238 15.67 -14.73 -11.43
N ASP A 239 15.31 -13.55 -11.94
CA ASP A 239 15.73 -13.03 -13.25
C ASP A 239 17.24 -12.75 -13.33
N HIS A 240 17.92 -12.66 -12.18
CA HIS A 240 19.37 -12.48 -12.10
C HIS A 240 20.14 -13.77 -11.74
N SER A 241 19.43 -14.88 -11.54
CA SER A 241 20.08 -16.16 -11.23
C SER A 241 20.52 -16.85 -12.52
N PRO A 242 21.79 -17.24 -12.68
CA PRO A 242 22.26 -18.01 -13.84
C PRO A 242 21.63 -19.41 -13.94
N PHE A 243 20.81 -19.79 -12.95
CA PHE A 243 20.13 -21.08 -12.87
C PHE A 243 18.64 -21.02 -13.23
N CYS A 244 18.11 -19.85 -13.59
CA CYS A 244 16.74 -19.73 -14.09
C CYS A 244 16.77 -19.59 -15.62
N PRO A 245 16.30 -20.59 -16.40
CA PRO A 245 16.19 -20.41 -17.84
C PRO A 245 15.10 -19.38 -18.17
N ALA A 246 15.42 -18.48 -19.09
CA ALA A 246 14.53 -17.44 -19.61
C ALA A 246 13.37 -18.01 -20.44
#